data_AF-A0A8X6Y3K3-F1
#
_entry.id   AF-A0A8X6Y3K3-F1
#
_cell.length_a   1.000
_cell.length_b   1.000
_cell.length_c   1.000
_cell.angle_alpha   90.00
_cell.angle_beta   90.00
_cell.angle_gamma   90.00
#
_symmetry.space_group_name_H-M   'P 1'
#
loop_
_entity.id
_entity.type
_entity.pdbx_description
1 polymer ?
#
loop_
_entity_poly.entity_id
_entity_poly.type
_entity_poly.pdbx_seq_one_letter_code
_entity_poly.pdbx_strand_id
1 'polypeptide(L)'
;MKQDMSSTELKEQGNKLFSARKFEDAISCYSKAIILNPQIPQYFTNRALCYIKLHQWELAGQDCRRALELDCSSVKGHFFYGQSLIALENYDDAIKYLQRASDLAKDQRLNFGDDIASQLRIAKKKRWTVQEDKRINQEIELQSYLNRLILDDKEREIAQLREIGIRSQNEINRLTEKYDQYQRDLNSMFDKLDERRMKRDVPDYLCGKISFDIMREPVITPSGITYDRKDIEEHLQRVGHFDPVTRTPLVQEQLIPNLALKEVVDTFITENEWVVDY
;
A
#
# COMPACT_ATOMS: atom_id res chain seq x y z
N MET A 1 -53.45 8.95 -1.60
CA MET A 1 -52.69 7.69 -1.72
C MET A 1 -51.23 8.06 -1.85
N LYS A 2 -50.38 7.78 -0.85
CA LYS A 2 -48.94 7.85 -1.05
C LYS A 2 -48.61 6.73 -2.04
N GLN A 3 -48.08 7.05 -3.21
CA GLN A 3 -47.49 6.02 -4.07
C GLN A 3 -46.32 5.44 -3.28
N ASP A 4 -46.47 4.20 -2.82
CA ASP A 4 -45.36 3.46 -2.24
C ASP A 4 -44.38 3.17 -3.37
N MET A 5 -43.34 3.99 -3.43
CA MET A 5 -42.25 3.86 -4.41
C MET A 5 -41.62 2.48 -4.29
N SER A 6 -41.45 1.81 -5.42
CA SER A 6 -40.78 0.50 -5.48
C SER A 6 -39.30 0.60 -5.08
N SER A 7 -38.70 -0.52 -4.66
CA SER A 7 -37.27 -0.55 -4.30
C SER A 7 -36.37 -0.14 -5.47
N THR A 8 -36.79 -0.43 -6.70
CA THR A 8 -36.10 -0.01 -7.93
C THR A 8 -36.17 1.49 -8.18
N GLU A 9 -37.34 2.11 -7.98
CA GLU A 9 -37.49 3.56 -8.14
C GLU A 9 -36.73 4.32 -7.04
N LEU A 10 -36.71 3.79 -5.80
CA LEU A 10 -35.90 4.35 -4.71
C LEU A 10 -34.41 4.29 -5.01
N LYS A 11 -33.92 3.20 -5.62
CA LYS A 11 -32.54 3.10 -6.12
C LYS A 11 -32.26 4.18 -7.16
N GLU A 12 -33.15 4.37 -8.13
CA GLU A 12 -32.97 5.38 -9.18
C GLU A 12 -33.01 6.81 -8.63
N GLN A 13 -33.87 7.08 -7.65
CA GLN A 13 -33.89 8.34 -6.93
C GLN A 13 -32.59 8.57 -6.15
N GLY A 14 -32.09 7.53 -5.48
CA GLY A 14 -30.77 7.54 -4.83
C GLY A 14 -29.65 7.84 -5.82
N ASN A 15 -29.67 7.25 -7.00
CA ASN A 15 -28.68 7.51 -8.06
C ASN A 15 -28.73 8.98 -8.51
N LYS A 16 -29.92 9.56 -8.70
CA LYS A 16 -30.09 10.98 -9.06
C LYS A 16 -29.53 11.91 -7.99
N LEU A 17 -29.81 11.61 -6.72
CA LEU A 17 -29.30 12.38 -5.57
C LEU A 17 -27.78 12.25 -5.43
N PHE A 18 -27.24 11.05 -5.68
CA PHE A 18 -25.80 10.81 -5.72
C PHE A 18 -25.12 11.64 -6.81
N SER A 19 -25.66 11.66 -8.03
CA SER A 19 -25.18 12.52 -9.12
C SER A 19 -25.26 14.01 -8.77
N ALA A 20 -26.28 14.42 -7.99
CA ALA A 20 -26.42 15.77 -7.45
C ALA A 20 -25.52 16.06 -6.23
N ARG A 21 -24.62 15.15 -5.86
CA ARG A 21 -23.72 15.23 -4.68
C ARG A 21 -24.45 15.34 -3.33
N LYS A 22 -25.73 14.98 -3.28
CA LYS A 22 -26.53 14.93 -2.04
C LYS A 22 -26.43 13.53 -1.42
N PHE A 23 -25.28 13.24 -0.81
CA PHE A 23 -24.96 11.88 -0.36
C PHE A 23 -25.85 11.40 0.80
N GLU A 24 -26.19 12.27 1.76
CA GLU A 24 -27.06 11.93 2.89
C GLU A 24 -28.50 11.59 2.42
N ASP A 25 -29.06 12.39 1.51
CA ASP A 25 -30.37 12.12 0.93
C ASP A 25 -30.37 10.81 0.12
N ALA A 26 -29.28 10.55 -0.61
CA ALA A 26 -29.09 9.31 -1.35
C ALA A 26 -29.04 8.10 -0.40
N ILE A 27 -28.34 8.20 0.74
CA ILE A 27 -28.30 7.18 1.78
C ILE A 27 -29.70 6.88 2.31
N SER A 28 -30.51 7.91 2.54
CA SER A 28 -31.91 7.73 2.98
C SER A 28 -32.72 6.94 1.94
N CYS A 29 -32.56 7.26 0.65
CA CYS A 29 -33.25 6.55 -0.44
C CYS A 29 -32.79 5.09 -0.56
N TYR A 30 -31.48 4.82 -0.52
CA TYR A 30 -30.97 3.45 -0.56
C TYR A 30 -31.36 2.66 0.68
N SER A 31 -31.38 3.28 1.86
CA SER A 31 -31.83 2.61 3.09
C SER A 31 -33.29 2.20 3.02
N LYS A 32 -34.17 3.04 2.46
CA LYS A 32 -35.56 2.67 2.16
C LYS A 32 -35.63 1.52 1.16
N ALA A 33 -34.80 1.53 0.11
CA ALA A 33 -34.75 0.44 -0.86
C ALA A 33 -34.32 -0.90 -0.22
N ILE A 34 -33.34 -0.87 0.70
CA ILE A 34 -32.87 -2.04 1.46
C ILE A 34 -33.97 -2.58 2.38
N ILE A 35 -34.73 -1.71 3.05
CA ILE A 35 -35.86 -2.12 3.90
C ILE A 35 -36.93 -2.85 3.08
N LEU A 36 -37.22 -2.36 1.86
CA LEU A 36 -38.19 -3.00 0.98
C LEU A 36 -37.68 -4.32 0.38
N ASN A 37 -36.41 -4.38 -0.01
CA ASN A 37 -35.80 -5.60 -0.55
C ASN A 37 -34.32 -5.72 -0.14
N PRO A 38 -34.02 -6.49 0.93
CA PRO A 38 -32.66 -6.63 1.46
C PRO A 38 -31.81 -7.66 0.70
N GLN A 39 -32.35 -8.34 -0.32
CA GLN A 39 -31.64 -9.40 -1.06
C GLN A 39 -30.85 -8.87 -2.26
N ILE A 40 -30.87 -7.56 -2.52
CA ILE A 40 -30.20 -6.95 -3.67
C ILE A 40 -28.84 -6.37 -3.23
N PRO A 41 -27.70 -6.97 -3.62
CA PRO A 41 -26.36 -6.51 -3.23
C PRO A 41 -26.06 -5.08 -3.66
N GLN A 42 -26.60 -4.66 -4.82
CA GLN A 42 -26.35 -3.36 -5.42
C GLN A 42 -26.77 -2.19 -4.52
N TYR A 43 -27.82 -2.37 -3.71
CA TYR A 43 -28.28 -1.31 -2.81
C TYR A 43 -27.25 -1.04 -1.70
N PHE A 44 -26.64 -2.09 -1.16
CA PHE A 44 -25.57 -1.98 -0.18
C PHE A 44 -24.31 -1.37 -0.81
N THR A 45 -23.90 -1.80 -2.00
CA THR A 45 -22.71 -1.19 -2.66
C THR A 45 -22.92 0.28 -3.00
N ASN A 46 -24.13 0.69 -3.40
CA ASN A 46 -24.42 2.08 -3.71
C ASN A 46 -24.47 2.95 -2.45
N ARG A 47 -25.01 2.42 -1.35
CA ARG A 47 -25.01 3.10 -0.05
C ARG A 47 -23.59 3.20 0.53
N ALA A 48 -22.80 2.13 0.44
CA ALA A 48 -21.38 2.13 0.81
C ALA A 48 -20.58 3.20 0.06
N LEU A 49 -20.84 3.38 -1.23
CA LEU A 49 -20.19 4.44 -2.02
C LEU A 49 -20.55 5.84 -1.49
N CYS A 50 -21.79 6.09 -1.07
CA CYS A 50 -22.15 7.35 -0.41
C CYS A 50 -21.37 7.52 0.91
N TYR A 51 -21.28 6.47 1.72
CA TYR A 51 -20.53 6.51 2.98
C TYR A 51 -19.04 6.80 2.76
N ILE A 52 -18.44 6.21 1.72
CA ILE A 52 -17.05 6.51 1.31
C ILE A 52 -16.89 8.00 0.96
N LYS A 53 -17.85 8.60 0.23
CA LYS A 53 -17.81 10.04 -0.10
C LYS A 53 -17.99 10.94 1.12
N LEU A 54 -18.61 10.44 2.18
CA LEU A 54 -18.76 11.12 3.47
C LEU A 54 -17.66 10.76 4.48
N HIS A 55 -16.66 9.96 4.08
CA HIS A 55 -15.60 9.46 4.96
C HIS A 55 -16.09 8.62 6.15
N GLN A 56 -17.27 8.01 6.03
CA GLN A 56 -17.85 7.09 7.02
C GLN A 56 -17.42 5.65 6.73
N TRP A 57 -16.13 5.38 6.93
CA TRP A 57 -15.47 4.13 6.48
C TRP A 57 -15.98 2.88 7.17
N GLU A 58 -16.33 2.94 8.46
CA GLU A 58 -16.88 1.80 9.20
C GLU A 58 -18.23 1.34 8.64
N LEU A 59 -19.14 2.29 8.40
CA LEU A 59 -20.46 2.02 7.82
C LEU A 59 -20.34 1.50 6.39
N ALA A 60 -19.44 2.09 5.60
CA ALA A 60 -19.12 1.58 4.26
C ALA A 60 -18.62 0.13 4.31
N GLY A 61 -17.73 -0.19 5.26
CA GLY A 61 -17.21 -1.54 5.45
C GLY A 61 -18.29 -2.56 5.81
N GLN A 62 -19.24 -2.19 6.67
CA GLN A 62 -20.38 -3.04 7.03
C GLN A 62 -21.28 -3.33 5.82
N ASP A 63 -21.61 -2.30 5.04
CA ASP A 63 -22.42 -2.44 3.84
C ASP A 63 -21.72 -3.28 2.77
N CYS A 64 -20.42 -3.07 2.57
CA CYS A 64 -19.66 -3.89 1.62
C CYS A 64 -19.63 -5.36 2.07
N ARG A 65 -19.43 -5.63 3.37
CA ARG A 65 -19.48 -6.99 3.90
C ARG A 65 -20.84 -7.64 3.61
N ARG A 66 -21.95 -6.93 3.85
CA ARG A 66 -23.28 -7.43 3.50
C ARG A 66 -23.49 -7.63 2.01
N ALA A 67 -22.98 -6.73 1.18
CA ALA A 67 -23.02 -6.92 -0.27
C ALA A 67 -22.29 -8.19 -0.70
N LEU A 68 -21.14 -8.49 -0.08
CA LEU A 68 -20.31 -9.66 -0.41
C LEU A 68 -20.84 -10.98 0.15
N GLU A 69 -21.61 -10.95 1.23
CA GLU A 69 -22.36 -12.11 1.71
C GLU A 69 -23.49 -12.49 0.74
N LEU A 70 -24.09 -11.50 0.05
CA LEU A 70 -25.13 -11.72 -0.96
C LEU A 70 -24.55 -12.04 -2.35
N ASP A 71 -23.47 -11.38 -2.73
CA ASP A 71 -22.75 -11.59 -4.00
C ASP A 71 -21.23 -11.53 -3.79
N CYS A 72 -20.65 -12.72 -3.63
CA CYS A 72 -19.21 -12.90 -3.47
C CYS A 72 -18.39 -12.59 -4.74
N SER A 73 -19.05 -12.44 -5.90
CA SER A 73 -18.43 -12.12 -7.18
C SER A 73 -18.47 -10.63 -7.53
N SER A 74 -18.98 -9.79 -6.62
CA SER A 74 -19.09 -8.35 -6.83
C SER A 74 -17.71 -7.66 -6.80
N VAL A 75 -17.22 -7.28 -7.98
CA VAL A 75 -15.97 -6.50 -8.11
C VAL A 75 -16.04 -5.20 -7.31
N LYS A 76 -17.18 -4.48 -7.42
CA LYS A 76 -17.38 -3.22 -6.69
C LYS A 76 -17.45 -3.43 -5.18
N GLY A 77 -18.08 -4.51 -4.73
CA GLY A 77 -18.13 -4.86 -3.31
C GLY A 77 -16.73 -5.07 -2.72
N HIS A 78 -15.88 -5.84 -3.40
CA HIS A 78 -14.49 -6.05 -2.98
C HIS A 78 -13.65 -4.77 -3.05
N PHE A 79 -13.80 -3.99 -4.13
CA PHE A 79 -13.06 -2.74 -4.31
C PHE A 79 -13.39 -1.71 -3.23
N PHE A 80 -14.68 -1.46 -2.97
CA PHE A 80 -15.11 -0.53 -1.92
C PHE A 80 -14.74 -1.04 -0.53
N TYR A 81 -14.82 -2.35 -0.28
CA TYR A 81 -14.37 -2.91 0.99
C TYR A 81 -12.88 -2.70 1.21
N GLY A 82 -12.07 -2.98 0.19
CA GLY A 82 -10.63 -2.71 0.22
C GLY A 82 -10.32 -1.23 0.48
N GLN A 83 -11.03 -0.31 -0.17
CA GLN A 83 -10.88 1.12 0.06
C GLN A 83 -11.24 1.53 1.50
N SER A 84 -12.33 1.00 2.06
CA SER A 84 -12.69 1.22 3.46
C SER A 84 -11.63 0.68 4.41
N LEU A 85 -11.07 -0.50 4.13
CA LEU A 85 -10.03 -1.12 4.96
C LEU A 85 -8.71 -0.32 4.95
N ILE A 86 -8.32 0.27 3.81
CA ILE A 86 -7.17 1.20 3.75
C ILE A 86 -7.38 2.37 4.71
N ALA A 87 -8.60 2.92 4.76
CA ALA A 87 -8.92 4.05 5.63
C ALA A 87 -9.03 3.66 7.11
N LEU A 88 -9.37 2.41 7.40
CA LEU A 88 -9.39 1.81 8.75
C LEU A 88 -8.03 1.22 9.16
N GLU A 89 -6.96 1.51 8.40
CA GLU A 89 -5.59 1.05 8.64
C GLU A 89 -5.39 -0.47 8.68
N ASN A 90 -6.35 -1.24 8.17
CA ASN A 90 -6.25 -2.68 8.04
C ASN A 90 -5.72 -3.06 6.65
N TYR A 91 -4.41 -2.89 6.46
CA TYR A 91 -3.79 -2.97 5.13
C TYR A 91 -3.67 -4.40 4.59
N ASP A 92 -3.46 -5.41 5.44
CA ASP A 92 -3.34 -6.80 5.01
C ASP A 92 -4.64 -7.31 4.38
N ASP A 93 -5.77 -7.08 5.04
CA ASP A 93 -7.08 -7.40 4.48
C ASP A 93 -7.40 -6.54 3.25
N ALA A 94 -7.04 -5.25 3.27
CA ALA A 94 -7.28 -4.35 2.13
C ALA A 94 -6.63 -4.89 0.85
N ILE A 95 -5.35 -5.30 0.92
CA ILE A 95 -4.63 -5.87 -0.22
C ILE A 95 -5.32 -7.14 -0.72
N LYS A 96 -5.71 -8.04 0.18
CA LYS A 96 -6.39 -9.29 -0.18
C LYS A 96 -7.69 -9.04 -0.96
N TYR A 97 -8.54 -8.12 -0.50
CA TYR A 97 -9.80 -7.82 -1.19
C TYR A 97 -9.59 -7.03 -2.49
N LEU A 98 -8.61 -6.14 -2.56
CA LEU A 98 -8.27 -5.42 -3.80
C LEU A 98 -7.67 -6.35 -4.86
N GLN A 99 -6.83 -7.31 -4.47
CA GLN A 99 -6.34 -8.36 -5.36
C GLN A 99 -7.49 -9.19 -5.90
N ARG A 100 -8.40 -9.63 -5.03
CA ARG A 100 -9.59 -10.37 -5.46
C ARG A 100 -10.48 -9.55 -6.39
N ALA A 101 -10.62 -8.24 -6.16
CA ALA A 101 -11.32 -7.34 -7.08
C ALA A 101 -10.64 -7.27 -8.45
N SER A 102 -9.30 -7.21 -8.50
CA SER A 102 -8.54 -7.22 -9.76
C SER A 102 -8.74 -8.52 -10.53
N ASP A 103 -8.73 -9.66 -9.86
CA ASP A 103 -8.90 -10.96 -10.50
C ASP A 103 -10.32 -11.15 -11.02
N LEU A 104 -11.33 -10.80 -10.22
CA LEU A 104 -12.73 -10.83 -10.66
C LEU A 104 -12.99 -9.86 -11.82
N ALA A 105 -12.34 -8.69 -11.84
CA ALA A 105 -12.44 -7.75 -12.95
C ALA A 105 -11.92 -8.36 -14.26
N LYS A 106 -10.80 -9.10 -14.20
CA LYS A 106 -10.25 -9.82 -15.37
C LYS A 106 -11.19 -10.94 -15.81
N ASP A 107 -11.68 -11.74 -14.87
CA ASP A 107 -12.60 -12.86 -15.14
C ASP A 107 -13.89 -12.37 -15.81
N GLN A 108 -14.44 -11.25 -15.34
CA GLN A 108 -15.66 -10.65 -15.87
C GLN A 108 -15.40 -9.74 -17.09
N ARG A 109 -14.14 -9.59 -17.53
CA ARG A 109 -13.71 -8.71 -18.63
C ARG A 109 -14.15 -7.24 -18.44
N LEU A 110 -14.18 -6.79 -17.19
CA LEU A 110 -14.50 -5.41 -16.83
C LEU A 110 -13.23 -4.57 -16.82
N ASN A 111 -13.28 -3.40 -17.45
CA ASN A 111 -12.16 -2.45 -17.45
C ASN A 111 -12.37 -1.36 -16.40
N PHE A 112 -11.57 -1.38 -15.34
CA PHE A 112 -11.53 -0.35 -14.29
C PHE A 112 -10.36 0.63 -14.47
N GLY A 113 -9.65 0.58 -15.61
CA GLY A 113 -8.44 1.36 -15.83
C GLY A 113 -7.40 1.11 -14.73
N ASP A 114 -6.81 2.20 -14.22
CA ASP A 114 -5.81 2.16 -13.16
C ASP A 114 -6.41 2.25 -11.73
N ASP A 115 -7.74 2.30 -11.57
CA ASP A 115 -8.36 2.55 -10.24
C ASP A 115 -8.01 1.47 -9.21
N ILE A 116 -8.15 0.18 -9.60
CA ILE A 116 -7.88 -0.95 -8.70
C ILE A 116 -6.37 -1.06 -8.41
N ALA A 117 -5.54 -0.90 -9.45
CA ALA A 117 -4.09 -0.97 -9.33
C ALA A 117 -3.54 0.17 -8.45
N SER A 118 -4.03 1.40 -8.65
CA SER A 118 -3.71 2.57 -7.84
C SER A 118 -4.03 2.37 -6.35
N GLN A 119 -5.24 1.88 -6.02
CA GLN A 119 -5.58 1.58 -4.62
C GLN A 119 -4.69 0.47 -4.03
N LEU A 120 -4.30 -0.52 -4.82
CA LEU A 120 -3.44 -1.61 -4.39
C LEU A 120 -2.01 -1.12 -4.08
N ARG A 121 -1.45 -0.24 -4.92
CA ARG A 121 -0.17 0.45 -4.65
C ARG A 121 -0.23 1.28 -3.37
N ILE A 122 -1.31 2.05 -3.18
CA ILE A 122 -1.52 2.85 -1.96
C ILE A 122 -1.59 1.94 -0.72
N ALA A 123 -2.33 0.84 -0.78
CA ALA A 123 -2.46 -0.09 0.34
C ALA A 123 -1.12 -0.72 0.73
N LYS A 124 -0.36 -1.19 -0.27
CA LYS A 124 0.99 -1.74 -0.10
C LYS A 124 1.96 -0.74 0.50
N LYS A 125 2.03 0.46 -0.07
CA LYS A 125 2.88 1.54 0.43
C LYS A 125 2.59 1.86 1.90
N LYS A 126 1.32 1.99 2.28
CA LYS A 126 0.93 2.24 3.68
C LYS A 126 1.26 1.08 4.61
N ARG A 127 1.03 -0.17 4.17
CA ARG A 127 1.44 -1.38 4.91
C ARG A 127 2.93 -1.36 5.20
N TRP A 128 3.73 -1.07 4.17
CA TRP A 128 5.17 -0.97 4.28
C TRP A 128 5.58 0.10 5.29
N THR A 129 5.03 1.30 5.19
CA THR A 129 5.31 2.39 6.15
C THR A 129 5.03 1.94 7.59
N VAL A 130 3.90 1.30 7.85
CA VAL A 130 3.58 0.82 9.20
C VAL A 130 4.53 -0.28 9.69
N GLN A 131 4.96 -1.19 8.82
CA GLN A 131 5.93 -2.22 9.18
C GLN A 131 7.33 -1.63 9.44
N GLU A 132 7.74 -0.68 8.61
CA GLU A 132 9.00 0.04 8.75
C GLU A 132 9.01 0.88 10.04
N ASP A 133 7.94 1.59 10.35
CA ASP A 133 7.81 2.35 11.61
C ASP A 133 7.91 1.43 12.83
N LYS A 134 7.31 0.24 12.78
CA LYS A 134 7.45 -0.77 13.84
C LYS A 134 8.89 -1.24 13.98
N ARG A 135 9.56 -1.51 12.86
CA ARG A 135 10.97 -1.93 12.84
C ARG A 135 11.88 -0.86 13.44
N ILE A 136 11.71 0.40 13.03
CA ILE A 136 12.46 1.54 13.55
C ILE A 136 12.22 1.70 15.05
N ASN A 137 10.96 1.58 15.51
CA ASN A 137 10.65 1.67 16.94
C ASN A 137 11.33 0.55 17.76
N GLN A 138 11.36 -0.68 17.25
CA GLN A 138 12.09 -1.79 17.89
C GLN A 138 13.60 -1.55 17.93
N GLU A 139 14.18 -0.98 16.86
CA GLU A 139 15.59 -0.60 16.83
C GLU A 139 15.91 0.48 17.86
N ILE A 140 15.08 1.52 17.97
CA ILE A 140 15.24 2.61 18.96
C ILE A 140 15.11 2.07 20.39
N GLU A 141 14.14 1.18 20.62
CA GLU A 141 13.94 0.54 21.92
C GLU A 141 15.16 -0.31 22.31
N LEU A 142 15.67 -1.11 21.36
CA LEU A 142 16.87 -1.92 21.56
C LEU A 142 18.11 -1.05 21.81
N GLN A 143 18.32 0.00 21.03
CA GLN A 143 19.44 0.91 21.22
C GLN A 143 19.39 1.57 22.61
N SER A 144 18.20 2.02 23.03
CA SER A 144 17.99 2.61 24.35
C SER A 144 18.24 1.59 25.47
N TYR A 145 17.76 0.35 25.29
CA TYR A 145 17.96 -0.74 26.23
C TYR A 145 19.44 -1.10 26.40
N LEU A 146 20.16 -1.26 25.30
CA LEU A 146 21.59 -1.59 25.32
C LEU A 146 22.43 -0.46 25.92
N ASN A 147 22.13 0.79 25.56
CA ASN A 147 22.78 1.95 26.18
C ASN A 147 22.58 1.97 27.70
N ARG A 148 21.37 1.66 28.18
CA ARG A 148 21.09 1.56 29.61
C ARG A 148 21.91 0.44 30.27
N LEU A 149 21.98 -0.74 29.67
CA LEU A 149 22.78 -1.85 30.22
C LEU A 149 24.27 -1.48 30.33
N ILE A 150 24.83 -0.83 29.31
CA ILE A 150 26.22 -0.35 29.31
C ILE A 150 26.45 0.62 30.47
N LEU A 151 25.52 1.55 30.71
CA LEU A 151 25.59 2.49 31.82
C LEU A 151 25.45 1.80 33.19
N ASP A 152 24.50 0.89 33.34
CA ASP A 152 24.29 0.13 34.57
C ASP A 152 25.48 -0.78 34.91
N ASP A 153 26.12 -1.40 33.91
CA ASP A 153 27.35 -2.18 34.08
C ASP A 153 28.53 -1.27 34.47
N LYS A 154 28.68 -0.13 33.80
CA LYS A 154 29.68 0.89 34.11
C LYS A 154 29.56 1.37 35.56
N GLU A 155 28.36 1.71 36.00
CA GLU A 155 28.11 2.17 37.38
C GLU A 155 28.40 1.08 38.41
N ARG A 156 28.00 -0.17 38.14
CA ARG A 156 28.27 -1.32 39.02
C ARG A 156 29.76 -1.59 39.19
N GLU A 157 30.52 -1.63 38.10
CA GLU A 157 31.97 -1.87 38.18
C GLU A 157 32.72 -0.70 38.83
N ILE A 158 32.30 0.56 38.56
CA ILE A 158 32.86 1.72 39.25
C ILE A 158 32.57 1.67 40.75
N ALA A 159 31.35 1.26 41.15
CA ALA A 159 31.00 1.11 42.57
C ALA A 159 31.87 0.07 43.27
N GLN A 160 32.08 -1.10 42.66
CA GLN A 160 32.98 -2.14 43.19
C GLN A 160 34.41 -1.64 43.36
N LEU A 161 34.95 -0.91 42.37
CA LEU A 161 36.30 -0.35 42.44
C LEU A 161 36.45 0.75 43.52
N ARG A 162 35.37 1.44 43.85
CA ARG A 162 35.34 2.45 44.93
C ARG A 162 35.35 1.79 46.31
N GLU A 163 34.73 0.63 46.48
CA GLU A 163 34.72 -0.11 47.75
C GLU A 163 36.10 -0.67 48.13
N ILE A 164 36.97 -0.96 47.15
CA ILE A 164 38.27 -1.64 47.38
C ILE A 164 39.39 -0.68 47.85
N GLY A 165 39.24 0.65 47.71
CA GLY A 165 40.13 1.65 48.31
C GLY A 165 41.42 2.04 47.55
N ILE A 166 41.44 3.32 47.13
CA ILE A 166 42.55 4.32 47.02
C ILE A 166 43.64 4.20 45.93
N ARG A 167 43.79 3.13 45.14
CA ARG A 167 44.60 3.19 43.89
C ARG A 167 43.79 3.36 42.60
N SER A 168 42.48 3.51 42.74
CA SER A 168 41.51 3.25 41.67
C SER A 168 41.23 4.41 40.73
N GLN A 169 41.71 5.65 40.93
CA GLN A 169 41.28 6.77 40.06
C GLN A 169 41.76 6.60 38.60
N ASN A 170 43.00 6.12 38.41
CA ASN A 170 43.51 5.80 37.08
C ASN A 170 42.78 4.60 36.46
N GLU A 171 42.37 3.63 37.27
CA GLU A 171 41.61 2.47 36.83
C GLU A 171 40.16 2.82 36.48
N ILE A 172 39.52 3.68 37.28
CA ILE A 172 38.18 4.24 37.01
C ILE A 172 38.20 5.06 35.72
N ASN A 173 39.25 5.86 35.48
CA ASN A 173 39.39 6.61 34.24
C ASN A 173 39.53 5.67 33.02
N ARG A 174 40.40 4.64 33.11
CA ARG A 174 40.52 3.63 32.04
C ARG A 174 39.22 2.86 31.81
N LEU A 175 38.51 2.52 32.88
CA LEU A 175 37.22 1.85 32.80
C LEU A 175 36.17 2.75 32.16
N THR A 176 36.14 4.02 32.53
CA THR A 176 35.25 5.03 31.95
C THR A 176 35.51 5.17 30.46
N GLU A 177 36.77 5.31 30.03
CA GLU A 177 37.15 5.36 28.61
C GLU A 177 36.72 4.09 27.84
N LYS A 178 36.85 2.90 28.45
CA LYS A 178 36.42 1.63 27.86
C LYS A 178 34.91 1.61 27.60
N TYR A 179 34.09 1.98 28.59
CA TYR A 179 32.63 2.02 28.42
C TYR A 179 32.18 3.14 27.48
N ASP A 180 32.86 4.30 27.50
CA ASP A 180 32.60 5.37 26.55
C ASP A 180 32.92 4.91 25.11
N GLN A 181 33.97 4.11 24.91
CA GLN A 181 34.27 3.50 23.62
C GLN A 181 33.19 2.50 23.20
N TYR A 182 32.73 1.63 24.11
CA TYR A 182 31.62 0.72 23.82
C TYR A 182 30.34 1.45 23.43
N GLN A 183 30.04 2.56 24.11
CA GLN A 183 28.88 3.38 23.78
C GLN A 183 29.02 4.04 22.39
N ARG A 184 30.21 4.54 22.06
CA ARG A 184 30.51 5.09 20.71
C ARG A 184 30.40 4.03 19.62
N ASP A 185 30.97 2.85 19.85
CA ASP A 185 30.94 1.75 18.88
C ASP A 185 29.50 1.27 18.64
N LEU A 186 28.70 1.17 19.71
CA LEU A 186 27.29 0.82 19.63
C LEU A 186 26.50 1.87 18.86
N ASN A 187 26.62 3.15 19.20
CA ASN A 187 25.91 4.21 18.49
C ASN A 187 26.35 4.28 17.01
N SER A 188 27.65 4.12 16.72
CA SER A 188 28.15 4.06 15.34
C SER A 188 27.57 2.87 14.55
N MET A 189 27.31 1.74 15.21
CA MET A 189 26.65 0.60 14.57
C MET A 189 25.20 0.93 14.16
N PHE A 190 24.46 1.64 15.02
CA PHE A 190 23.09 2.08 14.72
C PHE A 190 23.07 3.24 13.70
N ASP A 191 24.04 4.16 13.71
CA ASP A 191 24.14 5.25 12.73
C ASP A 191 24.31 4.73 11.29
N LYS A 192 25.08 3.64 11.09
CA LYS A 192 25.21 2.99 9.77
C LYS A 192 23.91 2.39 9.26
N LEU A 193 22.97 2.07 10.15
CA LEU A 193 21.63 1.60 9.77
C LEU A 193 20.72 2.78 9.41
N ASP A 194 20.91 3.94 10.03
CA ASP A 194 20.18 5.19 9.77
C ASP A 194 20.40 5.74 8.35
N GLU A 195 21.63 5.67 7.81
CA GLU A 195 21.91 6.10 6.43
C GLU A 195 21.10 5.31 5.37
N ARG A 196 20.74 4.05 5.68
CA ARG A 196 19.88 3.21 4.83
C ARG A 196 18.38 3.54 4.93
N ARG A 197 17.98 4.46 5.82
CA ARG A 197 16.58 4.89 6.02
C ARG A 197 16.19 6.05 5.10
N MET A 198 17.13 6.84 4.56
CA MET A 198 16.82 8.17 4.05
C MET A 198 16.19 8.29 2.65
N LYS A 199 16.37 7.33 1.72
CA LYS A 199 15.79 7.46 0.36
C LYS A 199 15.44 6.11 -0.25
N ARG A 200 14.20 5.69 -0.07
CA ARG A 200 13.61 4.51 -0.72
C ARG A 200 12.55 4.97 -1.72
N ASP A 201 13.00 5.61 -2.78
CA ASP A 201 12.19 5.87 -3.97
C ASP A 201 12.73 5.00 -5.09
N VAL A 202 11.84 4.30 -5.78
CA VAL A 202 12.21 3.57 -7.00
C VAL A 202 12.52 4.62 -8.07
N PRO A 203 13.72 4.62 -8.67
CA PRO A 203 14.03 5.57 -9.72
C PRO A 203 13.06 5.49 -10.90
N ASP A 204 12.56 6.63 -11.39
CA ASP A 204 11.55 6.74 -12.46
C ASP A 204 11.92 6.02 -13.77
N TYR A 205 13.20 5.74 -14.00
CA TYR A 205 13.69 5.01 -15.17
C TYR A 205 13.55 3.49 -15.04
N LEU A 206 13.38 2.96 -13.82
CA LEU A 206 13.06 1.55 -13.56
C LEU A 206 11.56 1.28 -13.56
N CYS A 207 10.75 2.35 -13.53
CA CYS A 207 9.30 2.26 -13.56
C CYS A 207 8.74 2.26 -14.99
N GLY A 208 7.74 1.41 -15.23
CA GLY A 208 7.03 1.35 -16.50
C GLY A 208 6.20 2.61 -16.73
N LYS A 209 6.09 3.07 -17.98
CA LYS A 209 5.35 4.31 -18.32
C LYS A 209 3.83 4.17 -18.27
N ILE A 210 3.32 2.94 -18.11
CA ILE A 210 1.88 2.65 -18.02
C ILE A 210 1.50 2.35 -16.57
N SER A 211 2.11 1.33 -15.95
CA SER A 211 1.83 0.94 -14.57
C SER A 211 2.40 1.89 -13.52
N PHE A 212 3.46 2.65 -13.86
CA PHE A 212 4.29 3.38 -12.91
C PHE A 212 4.88 2.51 -11.79
N ASP A 213 4.87 1.19 -11.99
CA ASP A 213 5.49 0.20 -11.11
C ASP A 213 6.84 -0.23 -11.67
N ILE A 214 7.68 -0.84 -10.82
CA ILE A 214 8.94 -1.42 -11.27
C ILE A 214 8.70 -2.45 -12.37
N MET A 215 9.41 -2.31 -13.49
CA MET A 215 9.22 -3.16 -14.67
C MET A 215 9.70 -4.58 -14.37
N ARG A 216 8.78 -5.55 -14.33
CA ARG A 216 9.17 -6.96 -14.14
C ARG A 216 9.75 -7.54 -15.41
N GLU A 217 9.15 -7.22 -16.56
CA GLU A 217 9.59 -7.68 -17.86
C GLU A 217 9.74 -6.49 -18.83
N PRO A 218 10.84 -5.71 -18.71
CA PRO A 218 11.06 -4.54 -19.56
C PRO A 218 11.18 -4.93 -21.04
N VAL A 219 10.34 -4.32 -21.88
CA VAL A 219 10.35 -4.44 -23.34
C VAL A 219 10.47 -3.06 -23.97
N ILE A 220 11.32 -2.93 -24.99
CA ILE A 220 11.56 -1.69 -25.70
C ILE A 220 10.79 -1.66 -27.03
N THR A 221 10.16 -0.53 -27.32
CA THR A 221 9.50 -0.28 -28.61
C THR A 221 10.51 0.27 -29.63
N PRO A 222 10.21 0.23 -30.95
CA PRO A 222 11.06 0.87 -31.97
C PRO A 222 11.31 2.36 -31.73
N SER A 223 10.42 3.02 -31.00
CA SER A 223 10.54 4.41 -30.56
C SER A 223 11.57 4.62 -29.44
N GLY A 224 12.18 3.55 -28.93
CA GLY A 224 13.18 3.57 -27.86
C GLY A 224 12.61 3.66 -26.45
N ILE A 225 11.29 3.48 -26.28
CA ILE A 225 10.63 3.59 -24.97
C ILE A 225 10.47 2.20 -24.38
N THR A 226 10.84 2.06 -23.10
CA THR A 226 10.70 0.80 -22.38
C THR A 226 9.43 0.81 -21.52
N TYR A 227 8.68 -0.27 -21.61
CA TYR A 227 7.46 -0.54 -20.85
C TYR A 227 7.58 -1.90 -20.16
N ASP A 228 6.74 -2.18 -19.17
CA ASP A 228 6.55 -3.57 -18.74
C ASP A 228 5.74 -4.31 -19.81
N ARG A 229 6.15 -5.53 -20.16
CA ARG A 229 5.56 -6.37 -21.21
C ARG A 229 4.05 -6.46 -21.06
N LYS A 230 3.61 -6.80 -19.86
CA LYS A 230 2.20 -7.04 -19.57
C LYS A 230 1.35 -5.80 -19.89
N ASP A 231 1.82 -4.63 -19.51
CA ASP A 231 1.06 -3.39 -19.65
C ASP A 231 0.97 -2.94 -21.11
N ILE A 232 2.08 -3.05 -21.87
CA ILE A 232 2.07 -2.65 -23.28
C ILE A 232 1.29 -3.65 -24.14
N GLU A 233 1.33 -4.94 -23.83
CA GLU A 233 0.52 -5.95 -24.51
C GLU A 233 -0.98 -5.72 -24.25
N GLU A 234 -1.35 -5.41 -23.01
CA GLU A 234 -2.72 -5.07 -22.65
C GLU A 234 -3.19 -3.78 -23.35
N HIS A 235 -2.32 -2.77 -23.45
CA HIS A 235 -2.58 -1.55 -24.20
C HIS A 235 -2.84 -1.82 -25.69
N LEU A 236 -1.97 -2.59 -26.34
CA LEU A 236 -2.09 -2.91 -27.76
C LEU A 236 -3.37 -3.70 -28.07
N GLN A 237 -3.79 -4.59 -27.16
CA GLN A 237 -5.01 -5.38 -27.33
C GLN A 237 -6.30 -4.59 -27.02
N ARG A 238 -6.29 -3.73 -25.99
CA ARG A 238 -7.51 -3.08 -25.50
C ARG A 238 -7.72 -1.65 -26.00
N VAL A 239 -6.65 -0.89 -26.16
CA VAL A 239 -6.71 0.54 -26.48
C VAL A 239 -6.49 0.77 -27.96
N GLY A 240 -5.40 0.22 -28.51
CA GLY A 240 -5.12 0.32 -29.94
C GLY A 240 -3.65 0.05 -30.28
N HIS A 241 -3.40 -0.14 -31.57
CA HIS A 241 -2.10 -0.52 -32.12
C HIS A 241 -1.18 0.70 -32.32
N PHE A 242 -0.86 1.39 -31.22
CA PHE A 242 0.04 2.54 -31.20
C PHE A 242 0.86 2.61 -29.90
N ASP A 243 1.99 3.31 -29.94
CA ASP A 243 2.83 3.54 -28.78
C ASP A 243 2.17 4.58 -27.85
N PRO A 244 1.97 4.28 -26.54
CA PRO A 244 1.26 5.15 -25.62
C PRO A 244 1.83 6.57 -25.49
N VAL A 245 3.14 6.73 -25.63
CA VAL A 245 3.84 8.01 -25.43
C VAL A 245 4.02 8.75 -26.76
N THR A 246 4.54 8.07 -27.77
CA THR A 246 4.88 8.70 -29.06
C THR A 246 3.74 8.69 -30.07
N ARG A 247 2.68 7.90 -29.82
CA ARG A 247 1.53 7.69 -30.72
C ARG A 247 1.90 7.17 -32.12
N THR A 248 3.09 6.60 -32.26
CA THR A 248 3.53 5.93 -33.48
C THR A 248 2.81 4.59 -33.61
N PRO A 249 2.53 4.10 -34.83
CA PRO A 249 1.90 2.79 -35.01
C PRO A 249 2.81 1.69 -34.46
N LEU A 250 2.26 0.84 -33.59
CA LEU A 250 3.00 -0.19 -32.87
C LEU A 250 2.19 -1.49 -32.86
N VAL A 251 2.86 -2.61 -33.11
CA VAL A 251 2.26 -3.96 -33.03
C VAL A 251 3.07 -4.83 -32.07
N GLN A 252 2.43 -5.85 -31.49
CA GLN A 252 3.03 -6.71 -30.46
C GLN A 252 4.33 -7.38 -30.92
N GLU A 253 4.42 -7.75 -32.20
CA GLU A 253 5.61 -8.37 -32.79
C GLU A 253 6.85 -7.47 -32.81
N GLN A 254 6.66 -6.15 -32.68
CA GLN A 254 7.76 -5.18 -32.65
C GLN A 254 8.35 -4.97 -31.25
N LEU A 255 7.79 -5.62 -30.22
CA LEU A 255 8.28 -5.51 -28.85
C LEU A 255 9.55 -6.35 -28.66
N ILE A 256 10.67 -5.69 -28.36
CA ILE A 256 11.96 -6.35 -28.15
C ILE A 256 12.22 -6.45 -26.65
N PRO A 257 12.58 -7.63 -26.10
CA PRO A 257 12.98 -7.75 -24.70
C PRO A 257 14.21 -6.88 -24.39
N ASN A 258 14.11 -5.99 -23.40
CA ASN A 258 15.23 -5.15 -22.96
C ASN A 258 16.03 -5.87 -21.86
N LEU A 259 16.91 -6.78 -22.28
CA LEU A 259 17.69 -7.63 -21.37
C LEU A 259 18.63 -6.80 -20.47
N ALA A 260 19.21 -5.71 -21.00
CA ALA A 260 20.08 -4.84 -20.23
C ALA A 260 19.32 -4.18 -19.07
N LEU A 261 18.11 -3.67 -19.32
CA LEU A 261 17.31 -3.08 -18.25
C LEU A 261 16.78 -4.13 -17.28
N LYS A 262 16.52 -5.37 -17.75
CA LYS A 262 16.16 -6.49 -16.88
C LYS A 262 17.25 -6.77 -15.85
N GLU A 263 18.50 -6.84 -16.26
CA GLU A 263 19.65 -7.05 -15.35
C GLU A 263 19.79 -5.92 -14.33
N VAL A 264 19.59 -4.67 -14.76
CA VAL A 264 19.62 -3.50 -13.87
C VAL A 264 18.48 -3.57 -12.85
N VAL A 265 17.26 -3.88 -13.29
CA VAL A 265 16.10 -4.03 -12.41
C VAL A 265 16.33 -5.17 -11.41
N ASP A 266 16.85 -6.32 -11.85
CA ASP A 266 17.09 -7.47 -10.98
C ASP A 266 18.17 -7.18 -9.94
N THR A 267 19.23 -6.49 -10.34
CA THR A 267 20.28 -6.03 -9.41
C THR A 267 19.69 -5.06 -8.40
N PHE A 268 18.87 -4.10 -8.85
CA PHE A 268 18.21 -3.15 -7.97
C PHE A 268 17.27 -3.83 -6.98
N ILE A 269 16.46 -4.80 -7.41
CA ILE A 269 15.56 -5.58 -6.53
C ILE A 269 16.37 -6.41 -5.52
N THR A 270 17.48 -6.99 -5.93
CA THR A 270 18.35 -7.79 -5.04
C THR A 270 18.99 -6.93 -3.96
N GLU A 271 19.41 -5.71 -4.30
CA GLU A 271 19.96 -4.75 -3.34
C GLU A 271 18.88 -4.08 -2.49
N ASN A 272 17.65 -4.04 -2.99
CA ASN A 272 16.52 -3.33 -2.41
C ASN A 272 15.30 -4.26 -2.31
N GLU A 273 15.39 -5.25 -1.42
CA GLU A 273 14.30 -6.24 -1.19
C GLU A 273 12.96 -5.57 -0.85
N TRP A 274 12.99 -4.36 -0.28
CA TRP A 274 11.80 -3.53 0.01
C TRP A 274 10.97 -3.16 -1.22
N VAL A 275 11.55 -3.20 -2.41
CA VAL A 275 10.90 -2.82 -3.68
C VAL A 275 9.83 -3.83 -4.10
N VAL A 276 9.92 -5.08 -3.62
CA VAL A 276 8.92 -6.12 -3.90
C VAL A 276 7.57 -5.79 -3.26
N ASP A 277 7.60 -5.02 -2.16
CA ASP A 277 6.44 -4.57 -1.41
C ASP A 277 5.92 -3.18 -1.84
N TYR A 278 6.59 -2.49 -2.78
CA TYR A 278 6.07 -1.27 -3.43
C TYR A 278 4.91 -1.63 -4.39
#